data_AF-A0A165LVN2-F1
#
_entry.id   AF-A0A165LVN2-F1
#
_cell.length_a   1.000
_cell.length_b   1.000
_cell.length_c   1.000
_cell.angle_alpha   90.00
_cell.angle_beta   90.00
_cell.angle_gamma   90.00
#
_symmetry.space_group_name_H-M   'P 1'
#
loop_
_entity.id
_entity.type
_entity.pdbx_description
1 polymer ?
#
loop_
_entity_poly.entity_id
_entity_poly.type
_entity_poly.pdbx_seq_one_letter_code
_entity_poly.pdbx_strand_id
1 'polypeptide(L)'
;MSPAIEGTRDSMPVHQYHYAVEKLSVAVECLATHPGDVRERLMAAFLGFHPLTEKDFPLELQADWRWVIKELSRCGPQLSHDGKARIGSVENTMKRIRKATGAKIAEKIYHLYRAVREYDLYR
;
A
#
# COMPACT_ATOMS: atom_id res chain seq x y z
N MET A 1 -28.48 -13.49 48.34
CA MET A 1 -28.35 -13.93 46.92
C MET A 1 -27.79 -12.75 46.16
N SER A 2 -26.55 -12.86 45.70
CA SER A 2 -25.81 -11.78 45.02
C SER A 2 -26.33 -11.55 43.59
N PRO A 3 -26.38 -10.31 43.09
CA PRO A 3 -26.64 -10.07 41.68
C PRO A 3 -25.40 -10.41 40.87
N ALA A 4 -25.62 -11.08 39.74
CA ALA A 4 -24.59 -11.40 38.76
C ALA A 4 -24.00 -10.10 38.19
N ILE A 5 -22.68 -10.02 38.22
CA ILE A 5 -21.89 -8.97 37.60
C ILE A 5 -21.95 -9.24 36.10
N GLU A 6 -22.82 -8.53 35.39
CA GLU A 6 -22.89 -8.57 33.94
C GLU A 6 -21.68 -7.82 33.40
N GLY A 7 -20.56 -8.55 33.27
CA GLY A 7 -19.34 -8.05 32.68
C GLY A 7 -19.61 -7.70 31.23
N THR A 8 -19.81 -6.42 30.96
CA THR A 8 -19.69 -5.84 29.62
C THR A 8 -18.31 -6.23 29.11
N ARG A 9 -18.25 -7.27 28.27
CA ARG A 9 -17.07 -7.53 27.45
C ARG A 9 -16.97 -6.32 26.53
N ASP A 10 -16.11 -5.40 26.94
CA ASP A 10 -15.64 -4.29 26.11
C ASP A 10 -15.21 -4.90 24.78
N SER A 11 -16.06 -4.72 23.77
CA SER A 11 -15.86 -5.31 22.45
C SER A 11 -14.65 -4.61 21.86
N MET A 12 -13.49 -5.28 21.89
CA MET A 12 -12.29 -4.84 21.22
C MET A 12 -12.66 -4.29 19.82
N PRO A 13 -12.19 -3.09 19.45
CA PRO A 13 -12.50 -2.50 18.16
C PRO A 13 -12.10 -3.49 17.06
N VAL A 14 -13.03 -3.74 16.14
CA VAL A 14 -12.77 -4.58 14.98
C VAL A 14 -11.86 -3.79 14.06
N HIS A 15 -10.56 -4.09 14.08
CA HIS A 15 -9.56 -3.48 13.21
C HIS A 15 -9.72 -3.98 11.77
N GLN A 16 -10.78 -3.50 11.10
CA GLN A 16 -11.20 -3.94 9.78
C GLN A 16 -10.11 -3.73 8.72
N TYR A 17 -9.20 -2.78 8.92
CA TYR A 17 -8.17 -2.40 7.96
C TYR A 17 -6.75 -2.74 8.44
N HIS A 18 -6.61 -3.51 9.51
CA HIS A 18 -5.32 -3.89 10.10
C HIS A 18 -4.35 -4.46 9.06
N TYR A 19 -4.83 -5.31 8.15
CA TYR A 19 -4.01 -5.92 7.11
C TYR A 19 -3.39 -4.88 6.17
N ALA A 20 -4.17 -3.87 5.75
CA ALA A 20 -3.67 -2.77 4.94
C ALA A 20 -2.66 -1.91 5.73
N VAL A 21 -2.93 -1.64 7.01
CA VAL A 21 -1.99 -0.93 7.90
C VAL A 21 -0.66 -1.66 8.00
N GLU A 22 -0.69 -2.98 8.24
CA GLU A 22 0.50 -3.83 8.33
C GLU A 22 1.34 -3.72 7.04
N LYS A 23 0.75 -3.97 5.87
CA LYS A 23 1.48 -3.96 4.60
C LYS A 23 2.00 -2.56 4.23
N LEU A 24 1.21 -1.51 4.46
CA LEU A 24 1.64 -0.15 4.19
C LEU A 24 2.71 0.33 5.17
N SER A 25 2.73 -0.16 6.42
CA SER A 25 3.80 0.16 7.37
C SER A 25 5.16 -0.34 6.89
N VAL A 26 5.22 -1.60 6.40
CA VAL A 26 6.42 -2.19 5.79
C VAL A 26 6.83 -1.41 4.54
N ALA A 27 5.87 -0.98 3.73
CA ALA A 27 6.14 -0.17 2.55
C ALA A 27 6.79 1.18 2.92
N VAL A 28 6.26 1.88 3.92
CA VAL A 28 6.79 3.16 4.41
C VAL A 28 8.18 2.99 5.00
N GLU A 29 8.41 1.94 5.79
CA GLU A 29 9.75 1.60 6.29
C GLU A 29 10.74 1.37 5.15
N CYS A 30 10.35 0.59 4.13
CA CYS A 30 11.17 0.35 2.95
C CYS A 30 11.48 1.66 2.20
N LEU A 31 10.51 2.55 2.03
CA LEU A 31 10.71 3.85 1.40
C LEU A 31 11.74 4.72 2.15
N ALA A 32 11.76 4.63 3.48
CA ALA A 32 12.67 5.39 4.32
C ALA A 32 14.09 4.80 4.31
N THR A 33 14.21 3.48 4.43
CA THR A 33 15.46 2.80 4.82
C THR A 33 16.16 2.04 3.69
N HIS A 34 15.44 1.61 2.65
CA HIS A 34 16.06 0.84 1.57
C HIS A 34 17.12 1.69 0.84
N PRO A 35 18.32 1.14 0.56
CA PRO A 35 19.36 1.87 -0.13
C PRO A 35 18.94 2.25 -1.57
N GLY A 36 19.65 3.20 -2.15
CA GLY A 36 19.38 3.64 -3.52
C GLY A 36 18.40 4.79 -3.63
N ASP A 37 18.01 5.10 -4.87
CA ASP A 37 17.10 6.19 -5.20
C ASP A 37 15.62 5.83 -5.01
N VAL A 38 14.74 6.81 -5.19
CA VAL A 38 13.29 6.64 -4.98
C VAL A 38 12.67 5.52 -5.83
N ARG A 39 13.22 5.19 -7.00
CA ARG A 39 12.69 4.11 -7.86
C ARG A 39 13.02 2.75 -7.29
N GLU A 40 14.26 2.59 -6.80
CA GLU A 40 14.72 1.35 -6.16
C GLU A 40 13.94 1.11 -4.86
N ARG A 41 13.76 2.17 -4.06
CA ARG A 41 12.93 2.15 -2.84
C ARG A 41 11.47 1.82 -3.13
N LEU A 42 10.87 2.41 -4.16
CA LEU A 42 9.49 2.09 -4.57
C LEU A 42 9.35 0.64 -5.04
N MET A 43 10.34 0.12 -5.77
CA MET A 43 10.35 -1.27 -6.19
C MET A 43 10.38 -2.20 -4.98
N ALA A 44 11.27 -1.95 -4.02
CA ALA A 44 11.35 -2.74 -2.79
C ALA A 44 10.05 -2.63 -1.97
N ALA A 45 9.51 -1.43 -1.80
CA ALA A 45 8.26 -1.19 -1.09
C ALA A 45 7.09 -1.93 -1.74
N PHE A 46 6.99 -1.94 -3.08
CA PHE A 46 5.92 -2.63 -3.80
C PHE A 46 5.82 -4.12 -3.43
N LEU A 47 6.95 -4.80 -3.18
CA LEU A 47 6.94 -6.20 -2.73
C LEU A 47 6.22 -6.40 -1.39
N GLY A 48 6.19 -5.38 -0.53
CA GLY A 48 5.51 -5.43 0.76
C GLY A 48 3.99 -5.23 0.67
N PHE A 49 3.50 -4.52 -0.35
CA PHE A 49 2.08 -4.14 -0.42
C PHE A 49 1.35 -4.58 -1.71
N HIS A 50 2.02 -5.23 -2.66
CA HIS A 50 1.37 -5.77 -3.86
C HIS A 50 0.22 -6.75 -3.61
N PRO A 51 0.11 -7.47 -2.47
CA PRO A 51 -1.04 -8.32 -2.19
C PRO A 51 -2.31 -7.54 -1.85
N LEU A 52 -2.20 -6.25 -1.50
CA LEU A 52 -3.36 -5.43 -1.21
C LEU A 52 -4.22 -5.26 -2.45
N THR A 53 -5.51 -5.19 -2.22
CA THR A 53 -6.55 -4.93 -3.20
C THR A 53 -7.35 -3.71 -2.77
N GLU A 54 -8.16 -3.19 -3.68
CA GLU A 54 -9.03 -2.05 -3.39
C GLU A 54 -10.00 -2.30 -2.22
N LYS A 55 -10.39 -3.56 -1.97
CA LYS A 55 -11.30 -3.93 -0.89
C LYS A 55 -10.67 -3.83 0.50
N ASP A 56 -9.35 -3.77 0.57
CA ASP A 56 -8.60 -3.63 1.83
C ASP A 56 -8.58 -2.17 2.32
N PHE A 57 -9.24 -1.26 1.60
CA PHE A 57 -9.29 0.17 1.91
C PHE A 57 -10.73 0.66 2.16
N PRO A 58 -10.90 1.64 3.08
CA PRO A 58 -12.12 2.44 3.16
C PRO A 58 -12.50 3.04 1.80
N LEU A 59 -13.79 3.17 1.52
CA LEU A 59 -14.32 3.61 0.22
C LEU A 59 -13.69 4.94 -0.24
N GLU A 60 -13.45 5.85 0.70
CA GLU A 60 -12.88 7.18 0.46
C GLU A 60 -11.40 7.11 0.02
N LEU A 61 -10.68 6.05 0.38
CA LEU A 61 -9.26 5.86 0.09
C LEU A 61 -9.00 4.99 -1.15
N GLN A 62 -10.03 4.31 -1.67
CA GLN A 62 -9.91 3.43 -2.83
C GLN A 62 -9.43 4.16 -4.09
N ALA A 63 -9.85 5.42 -4.29
CA ALA A 63 -9.41 6.22 -5.43
C ALA A 63 -7.90 6.51 -5.39
N ASP A 64 -7.37 6.77 -4.20
CA ASP A 64 -5.96 7.03 -3.98
C ASP A 64 -5.12 5.77 -4.20
N TRP A 65 -5.61 4.63 -3.71
CA TRP A 65 -5.00 3.33 -3.97
C TRP A 65 -4.93 3.02 -5.47
N ARG A 66 -6.04 3.18 -6.20
CA ARG A 66 -6.08 2.97 -7.66
C ARG A 66 -5.09 3.88 -8.38
N TRP A 67 -4.96 5.14 -7.95
CA TRP A 67 -3.99 6.06 -8.52
C TRP A 67 -2.55 5.57 -8.31
N VAL A 68 -2.20 5.10 -7.11
CA VAL A 68 -0.85 4.56 -6.82
C VAL A 68 -0.53 3.38 -7.74
N ILE A 69 -1.44 2.40 -7.84
CA ILE A 69 -1.21 1.22 -8.69
C ILE A 69 -1.10 1.61 -10.16
N LYS A 70 -1.95 2.53 -10.63
CA LYS A 70 -1.90 3.04 -12.00
C LYS A 70 -0.55 3.70 -12.29
N GLU A 71 -0.05 4.56 -11.41
CA GLU A 71 1.23 5.24 -11.62
C GLU A 71 2.43 4.29 -11.50
N LEU A 72 2.37 3.30 -10.60
CA LEU A 72 3.40 2.27 -10.48
C LEU A 72 3.47 1.37 -11.70
N SER A 73 2.36 1.14 -12.41
CA SER A 73 2.27 0.21 -13.55
C SER A 73 2.13 0.90 -14.91
N ARG A 74 2.27 2.23 -14.97
CA ARG A 74 1.93 3.09 -16.12
C ARG A 74 2.56 2.68 -17.45
N CYS A 75 3.76 2.11 -17.44
CA CYS A 75 4.46 1.71 -18.66
C CYS A 75 4.07 0.32 -19.18
N GLY A 76 3.22 -0.43 -18.47
CA GLY A 76 2.87 -1.81 -18.82
C GLY A 76 4.06 -2.78 -18.78
N PRO A 77 3.83 -4.09 -18.97
CA PRO A 77 4.90 -5.06 -19.01
C PRO A 77 5.69 -4.94 -20.32
N GLN A 78 6.97 -5.35 -20.29
CA GLN A 78 7.72 -5.57 -21.51
C GLN A 78 7.53 -7.01 -21.97
N LEU A 79 7.00 -7.20 -23.17
CA LEU A 79 6.70 -8.51 -23.73
C LEU A 79 7.87 -9.04 -24.58
N SER A 80 8.08 -10.35 -24.54
CA SER A 80 8.91 -11.10 -25.48
C SER A 80 8.17 -11.35 -26.80
N HIS A 81 8.89 -11.87 -27.80
CA HIS A 81 8.34 -12.19 -29.12
C HIS A 81 7.19 -13.21 -29.06
N ASP A 82 7.16 -14.10 -28.06
CA ASP A 82 6.08 -15.06 -27.82
C ASP A 82 4.92 -14.49 -26.98
N GLY A 83 4.91 -13.18 -26.72
CA GLY A 83 3.85 -12.50 -25.97
C GLY A 83 3.93 -12.63 -24.44
N LYS A 84 4.94 -13.31 -23.90
CA LYS A 84 5.12 -13.44 -22.45
C LYS A 84 5.76 -12.21 -21.84
N ALA A 85 5.43 -11.89 -20.59
CA ALA A 85 6.07 -10.80 -19.89
C ALA A 85 7.51 -11.17 -19.51
N ARG A 86 8.48 -10.45 -20.09
CA ARG A 86 9.91 -10.53 -19.72
C ARG A 86 10.22 -9.66 -18.51
N ILE A 87 9.54 -8.51 -18.40
CA ILE A 87 9.67 -7.54 -17.31
C ILE A 87 8.26 -7.15 -16.89
N GLY A 88 8.01 -7.18 -15.57
CA GLY A 88 6.72 -6.80 -15.00
C GLY A 88 6.43 -5.29 -15.17
N SER A 89 5.16 -4.92 -15.12
CA SER A 89 4.71 -3.54 -15.36
C SER A 89 5.35 -2.53 -14.41
N VAL A 90 5.49 -2.89 -13.14
CA VAL A 90 6.11 -2.04 -12.12
C VAL A 90 7.60 -1.86 -12.37
N GLU A 91 8.30 -2.94 -12.68
CA GLU A 91 9.73 -2.89 -13.00
C GLU A 91 10.02 -2.03 -14.23
N ASN A 92 9.26 -2.23 -15.30
CA ASN A 92 9.39 -1.44 -16.51
C ASN A 92 9.11 0.05 -16.24
N THR A 93 8.14 0.34 -15.37
CA THR A 93 7.80 1.72 -15.00
C THR A 93 8.90 2.37 -14.16
N MET A 94 9.43 1.69 -13.14
CA MET A 94 10.52 2.21 -12.30
C MET A 94 11.78 2.53 -13.12
N LYS A 95 12.08 1.73 -14.16
CA LYS A 95 13.17 1.99 -15.10
C LYS A 95 13.00 3.27 -15.93
N ARG A 96 11.80 3.83 -16.04
CA ARG A 96 11.47 4.93 -16.98
C ARG A 96 11.01 6.22 -16.32
N ILE A 97 10.37 6.15 -15.15
CA ILE A 97 9.80 7.35 -14.52
C ILE A 97 10.90 8.32 -14.04
N ARG A 98 10.56 9.61 -13.98
CA ARG A 98 11.42 10.63 -13.37
C ARG A 98 11.42 10.48 -11.85
N LYS A 99 12.53 10.82 -11.19
CA LYS A 99 12.62 10.81 -9.71
C LYS A 99 11.51 11.64 -9.05
N ALA A 100 11.15 12.79 -9.64
CA ALA A 100 10.04 13.61 -9.16
C ALA A 100 8.68 12.90 -9.21
N THR A 101 8.43 12.05 -10.22
CA THR A 101 7.23 11.20 -10.27
C THR A 101 7.30 10.14 -9.17
N GLY A 102 8.46 9.50 -8.99
CA GLY A 102 8.66 8.55 -7.90
C GLY A 102 8.39 9.15 -6.52
N ALA A 103 8.89 10.36 -6.26
CA ALA A 103 8.64 11.06 -5.00
C ALA A 103 7.15 11.28 -4.74
N LYS A 104 6.37 11.67 -5.77
CA LYS A 104 4.91 11.82 -5.65
C LYS A 104 4.20 10.51 -5.34
N ILE A 105 4.65 9.39 -5.92
CA ILE A 105 4.09 8.08 -5.62
C ILE A 105 4.40 7.69 -4.16
N ALA A 106 5.66 7.86 -3.74
CA ALA A 106 6.08 7.57 -2.36
C ALA A 106 5.31 8.41 -1.33
N GLU A 107 5.11 9.69 -1.61
CA GLU A 107 4.28 10.58 -0.79
C GLU A 107 2.84 10.08 -0.68
N LYS A 108 2.23 9.69 -1.81
CA LYS A 108 0.86 9.17 -1.83
C LYS A 108 0.72 7.88 -1.02
N ILE A 109 1.71 6.98 -1.08
CA ILE A 109 1.76 5.75 -0.26
C ILE A 109 1.81 6.11 1.23
N TYR A 110 2.64 7.08 1.63
CA TYR A 110 2.70 7.54 3.02
C TYR A 110 1.37 8.14 3.50
N HIS A 111 0.71 8.96 2.68
CA HIS A 111 -0.61 9.52 3.03
C HIS A 111 -1.68 8.44 3.13
N LEU A 112 -1.68 7.45 2.23
CA LEU A 112 -2.55 6.27 2.32
C LEU A 112 -2.32 5.51 3.63
N TYR A 113 -1.07 5.23 4.00
CA TYR A 113 -0.73 4.59 5.28
C TYR A 113 -1.32 5.36 6.47
N ARG A 114 -1.09 6.68 6.52
CA ARG A 114 -1.57 7.55 7.59
C ARG A 114 -3.09 7.53 7.69
N ALA A 115 -3.77 7.65 6.56
CA ALA A 115 -5.23 7.69 6.51
C ALA A 115 -5.84 6.35 6.91
N VAL A 116 -5.38 5.22 6.34
CA VAL A 116 -5.91 3.89 6.69
C VAL A 116 -5.69 3.59 8.18
N ARG A 117 -4.52 3.94 8.73
CA ARG A 117 -4.24 3.77 10.16
C ARG A 117 -5.17 4.60 11.05
N GLU A 118 -5.55 5.80 10.62
CA GLU A 118 -6.52 6.63 11.35
C GLU A 118 -7.92 6.00 11.32
N TYR A 119 -8.35 5.49 10.16
CA TYR A 119 -9.60 4.72 10.04
C TYR A 119 -9.60 3.49 10.95
N ASP A 120 -8.53 2.71 10.97
CA ASP A 120 -8.42 1.47 11.75
C ASP A 120 -8.39 1.68 13.28
N LEU A 121 -8.08 2.90 13.74
CA LEU A 121 -7.99 3.25 15.16
C LEU A 121 -9.23 3.96 15.70
N TYR A 122 -9.96 4.72 14.87
CA TYR A 122 -10.99 5.66 15.35
C TYR A 122 -12.37 5.50 14.69
N ARG A 123 -12.53 4.59 13.73
CA ARG A 123 -13.83 4.30 13.09
C ARG A 123 -14.14 2.82 13.11
#